data_AF-A0A3D3ERV8-F1
#
_entry.id   AF-A0A3D3ERV8-F1
#
_cell.length_a   1.000
_cell.length_b   1.000
_cell.length_c   1.000
_cell.angle_alpha   90.00
_cell.angle_beta   90.00
_cell.angle_gamma   90.00
#
_symmetry.space_group_name_H-M   'P 1'
#
loop_
_entity.id
_entity.type
_entity.pdbx_description
1 polymer ?
#
loop_
_entity_poly.entity_id
_entity_poly.type
_entity_poly.pdbx_seq_one_letter_code
_entity_poly.pdbx_strand_id
1 'polypeptide(L)'
;MNDQGKKSKSSSFTKKSFLPKDTTSILESGIEIENLNLQLYRYAYTEENKNGGFHKKELCFKISDVYRPILTNLNEHIQNVWEPIKIQDKPFIVSQQSRWAIGIGGGSPYGNLLLPALHPLYGFPYIPASTLKGLMRNSWIDKNCNNDENSEEVLRLFGSPASDTSDDRVNLEGKVGQLIFFDGFPSADCNGKLVKDVFAPHYPDYYNSFGGTPPTDDQNPVPIEFLCIEDFTFNIYIGTREKLSEEDKIKLQNTLNYVFSGHGIGAKTALGYGRGELSKII
;
A
#
# COMPACT_ATOMS: atom_id res chain seq x y z
N MET A 1 -37.46 1.71 -44.55
CA MET A 1 -36.70 2.74 -45.29
C MET A 1 -36.72 4.00 -44.42
N ASN A 2 -35.69 4.46 -43.73
CA ASN A 2 -34.26 4.22 -43.77
C ASN A 2 -33.72 4.22 -42.33
N ASP A 3 -33.04 3.14 -41.97
CA ASP A 3 -32.17 3.08 -40.80
C ASP A 3 -30.77 3.49 -41.28
N GLN A 4 -30.41 4.76 -41.12
CA GLN A 4 -29.06 5.24 -41.42
C GLN A 4 -28.19 5.12 -40.17
N GLY A 5 -27.41 4.05 -40.15
CA GLY A 5 -26.38 3.77 -39.16
C GLY A 5 -25.45 4.96 -38.95
N LYS A 6 -25.46 5.48 -37.71
CA LYS A 6 -24.35 6.25 -37.16
C LYS A 6 -23.17 5.30 -37.01
N LYS A 7 -22.31 5.22 -38.03
CA LYS A 7 -20.96 4.69 -37.91
C LYS A 7 -20.26 5.46 -36.79
N SER A 8 -19.94 4.78 -35.69
CA SER A 8 -19.06 5.31 -34.66
C SER A 8 -17.72 5.64 -35.33
N LYS A 9 -17.35 6.92 -35.33
CA LYS A 9 -16.02 7.35 -35.75
C LYS A 9 -15.04 6.80 -34.71
N SER A 10 -14.30 5.76 -35.07
CA SER A 10 -13.12 5.32 -34.32
C SER A 10 -12.12 6.47 -34.29
N SER A 11 -11.99 7.16 -33.16
CA SER A 11 -10.91 8.13 -32.95
C SER A 11 -9.59 7.36 -33.01
N SER A 12 -8.74 7.72 -33.97
CA SER A 12 -7.41 7.15 -34.12
C SER A 12 -6.50 7.67 -33.00
N PHE A 13 -6.32 6.87 -31.95
CA PHE A 13 -5.36 7.14 -30.88
C PHE A 13 -3.96 6.70 -31.33
N THR A 14 -2.95 7.54 -31.12
CA THR A 14 -1.56 7.19 -31.42
C THR A 14 -0.89 6.79 -30.10
N LYS A 15 -0.64 5.49 -29.90
CA LYS A 15 0.00 4.97 -28.69
C LYS A 15 1.52 5.20 -28.79
N LYS A 16 2.05 6.15 -28.03
CA LYS A 16 3.50 6.40 -27.98
C LYS A 16 4.10 5.59 -26.82
N SER A 17 4.44 4.32 -27.08
CA SER A 17 5.06 3.44 -26.08
C SER A 17 6.59 3.48 -26.18
N PHE A 18 7.30 3.59 -25.05
CA PHE A 18 8.77 3.48 -24.99
C PHE A 18 9.26 2.02 -24.98
N LEU A 19 8.57 1.13 -25.69
CA LEU A 19 8.80 -0.31 -25.64
C LEU A 19 9.59 -0.81 -26.85
N PRO A 20 10.37 -1.90 -26.69
CA PRO A 20 10.93 -2.64 -27.80
C PRO A 20 9.85 -3.05 -28.83
N LYS A 21 10.20 -3.03 -30.13
CA LYS A 21 9.24 -3.26 -31.23
C LYS A 21 8.53 -4.61 -31.16
N ASP A 22 9.27 -5.65 -30.79
CA ASP A 22 8.76 -7.00 -30.56
C ASP A 22 7.69 -7.00 -29.47
N THR A 23 7.97 -6.37 -28.32
CA THR A 23 7.03 -6.25 -27.21
C THR A 23 5.78 -5.47 -27.63
N THR A 24 5.93 -4.35 -28.34
CA THR A 24 4.78 -3.58 -28.85
C THR A 24 3.89 -4.43 -29.74
N SER A 25 4.48 -5.21 -30.66
CA SER A 25 3.70 -6.07 -31.57
C SER A 25 2.89 -7.15 -30.86
N ILE A 26 3.43 -7.73 -29.78
CA ILE A 26 2.74 -8.73 -28.95
C ILE A 26 1.61 -8.11 -28.14
N LEU A 27 1.78 -6.89 -27.64
CA LEU A 27 0.72 -6.20 -26.89
C LEU A 27 -0.43 -5.75 -27.81
N GLU A 28 -0.13 -5.40 -29.06
CA GLU A 28 -1.14 -5.11 -30.09
C GLU A 28 -1.94 -6.35 -30.50
N SER A 29 -1.40 -7.56 -30.31
CA SER A 29 -2.13 -8.82 -30.56
C SER A 29 -3.17 -9.17 -29.49
N GLY A 30 -3.36 -8.30 -28.48
CA GLY A 30 -4.45 -8.42 -27.51
C GLY A 30 -4.13 -9.25 -26.26
N ILE A 31 -2.85 -9.51 -25.97
CA ILE A 31 -2.45 -10.19 -24.73
C ILE A 31 -2.70 -9.28 -23.52
N GLU A 32 -3.40 -9.80 -22.51
CA GLU A 32 -3.62 -9.11 -21.24
C GLU A 32 -2.42 -9.33 -20.31
N ILE A 33 -1.91 -8.25 -19.72
CA ILE A 33 -0.83 -8.30 -18.74
C ILE A 33 -1.46 -8.41 -17.36
N GLU A 34 -1.35 -9.59 -16.75
CA GLU A 34 -1.89 -9.81 -15.41
C GLU A 34 -1.01 -9.23 -14.30
N ASN A 35 0.31 -9.14 -14.51
CA ASN A 35 1.22 -8.55 -13.52
C ASN A 35 1.06 -7.02 -13.51
N LEU A 36 0.39 -6.53 -12.47
CA LEU A 36 0.08 -5.11 -12.32
C LEU A 36 1.32 -4.21 -12.20
N ASN A 37 2.38 -4.66 -11.53
CA ASN A 37 3.59 -3.84 -11.43
C ASN A 37 4.22 -3.67 -12.82
N LEU A 38 4.31 -4.76 -13.57
CA LEU A 38 4.77 -4.74 -14.95
C LEU A 38 3.87 -3.85 -15.83
N GLN A 39 2.54 -3.99 -15.73
CA GLN A 39 1.57 -3.19 -16.47
C GLN A 39 1.67 -1.68 -16.16
N LEU A 40 1.77 -1.32 -14.88
CA LEU A 40 1.68 0.06 -14.42
C LEU A 40 3.02 0.79 -14.44
N TYR A 41 4.11 0.15 -14.03
CA TYR A 41 5.43 0.80 -13.93
C TYR A 41 6.32 0.60 -15.16
N ARG A 42 6.20 -0.52 -15.87
CA ARG A 42 7.11 -0.85 -16.98
C ARG A 42 6.46 -0.72 -18.35
N TYR A 43 5.17 -0.99 -18.46
CA TYR A 43 4.38 -0.83 -19.68
C TYR A 43 3.50 0.43 -19.69
N ALA A 44 3.88 1.45 -18.92
CA ALA A 44 3.18 2.72 -18.96
C ALA A 44 3.14 3.29 -20.38
N TYR A 45 1.93 3.59 -20.85
CA TYR A 45 1.71 4.21 -22.15
C TYR A 45 0.83 5.44 -21.97
N THR A 46 1.05 6.42 -22.85
CA THR A 46 0.21 7.60 -22.96
C THR A 46 -0.59 7.52 -24.26
N GLU A 47 -1.89 7.79 -24.17
CA GLU A 47 -2.72 8.05 -25.34
C GLU A 47 -2.77 9.56 -25.55
N GLU A 48 -2.07 10.05 -26.58
CA GLU A 48 -2.13 11.44 -27.00
C GLU A 48 -3.40 11.68 -27.84
N ASN A 49 -4.30 12.53 -27.35
CA ASN A 49 -5.40 13.07 -28.15
C ASN A 49 -4.94 14.28 -28.97
N LYS A 50 -5.67 14.58 -30.07
CA LYS A 50 -5.46 15.76 -30.93
C LYS A 50 -5.52 17.12 -30.20
N ASN A 51 -5.97 17.15 -28.94
CA ASN A 51 -6.03 18.33 -28.08
C ASN A 51 -5.02 18.29 -26.90
N GLY A 52 -3.98 17.44 -26.95
CA GLY A 52 -2.91 17.42 -25.94
C GLY A 52 -3.31 16.91 -24.55
N GLY A 53 -4.52 16.39 -24.38
CA GLY A 53 -4.98 15.78 -23.13
C GLY A 53 -4.53 14.32 -23.01
N PHE A 54 -3.99 13.97 -21.84
CA PHE A 54 -3.61 12.60 -21.48
C PHE A 54 -4.87 11.76 -21.17
N HIS A 55 -5.21 10.79 -22.02
CA HIS A 55 -6.18 9.77 -21.62
C HIS A 55 -5.50 8.71 -20.75
N LYS A 56 -5.99 8.59 -19.51
CA LYS A 56 -5.69 7.47 -18.62
C LYS A 56 -6.80 6.44 -18.80
N LYS A 57 -6.49 5.25 -19.34
CA LYS A 57 -7.45 4.15 -19.40
C LYS A 57 -7.98 3.87 -17.99
N GLU A 58 -9.28 3.58 -17.85
CA GLU A 58 -9.85 3.12 -16.58
C GLU A 58 -9.15 1.80 -16.18
N LEU A 59 -8.30 1.89 -15.16
CA LEU A 59 -7.58 0.77 -14.59
C LEU A 59 -8.48 0.11 -13.55
N CYS A 60 -9.41 -0.72 -14.00
CA CYS A 60 -10.16 -1.61 -13.14
C CYS A 60 -9.41 -2.95 -13.08
N PHE A 61 -8.71 -3.22 -11.98
CA PHE A 61 -8.06 -4.50 -11.77
C PHE A 61 -8.93 -5.42 -10.91
N LYS A 62 -9.04 -6.69 -11.30
CA LYS A 62 -9.64 -7.75 -10.49
C LYS A 62 -8.59 -8.82 -10.28
N ILE A 63 -8.55 -9.41 -9.09
CA ILE A 63 -7.72 -10.61 -8.84
C ILE A 63 -8.08 -11.68 -9.88
N SER A 64 -7.09 -12.04 -10.71
CA SER A 64 -7.20 -13.08 -11.72
C SER A 64 -6.98 -14.47 -11.12
N ASP A 65 -7.38 -15.51 -11.85
CA ASP A 65 -7.15 -16.91 -11.45
C ASP A 65 -5.65 -17.24 -11.29
N VAL A 66 -4.75 -16.48 -11.92
CA VAL A 66 -3.29 -16.70 -11.82
C VAL A 66 -2.72 -16.28 -10.46
N TYR A 67 -3.33 -15.29 -9.79
CA TYR A 67 -2.85 -14.85 -8.48
C TYR A 67 -3.16 -15.83 -7.37
N ARG A 68 -4.23 -16.63 -7.49
CA ARG A 68 -4.63 -17.55 -6.40
C ARG A 68 -3.53 -18.56 -6.07
N PRO A 69 -2.98 -19.34 -7.03
CA PRO A 69 -1.90 -20.29 -6.72
C PRO A 69 -0.65 -19.63 -6.17
N ILE A 70 -0.30 -18.44 -6.67
CA ILE A 70 0.86 -17.68 -6.20
C ILE A 70 0.68 -17.27 -4.74
N LEU A 71 -0.48 -16.69 -4.41
CA LEU A 71 -0.80 -16.27 -3.04
C LEU A 71 -0.89 -17.46 -2.08
N THR A 72 -1.47 -18.58 -2.51
CA THR A 72 -1.50 -19.83 -1.73
C THR A 72 -0.08 -20.31 -1.41
N ASN A 73 0.77 -20.46 -2.41
CA ASN A 73 2.15 -20.93 -2.23
C ASN A 73 2.99 -19.97 -1.38
N LEU A 74 2.82 -18.66 -1.57
CA LEU A 74 3.51 -17.65 -0.75
C LEU A 74 3.07 -17.71 0.71
N ASN A 75 1.77 -17.89 0.94
CA ASN A 75 1.23 -18.02 2.28
C ASN A 75 1.78 -19.27 2.99
N GLU A 76 1.81 -20.43 2.30
CA GLU A 76 2.43 -21.65 2.82
C GLU A 76 3.92 -21.46 3.13
N HIS A 77 4.66 -20.79 2.24
CA HIS A 77 6.07 -20.49 2.45
C HIS A 77 6.30 -19.63 3.70
N ILE A 78 5.53 -18.53 3.85
CA ILE A 78 5.61 -17.68 5.04
C ILE A 78 5.26 -18.47 6.30
N GLN A 79 4.20 -19.29 6.27
CA GLN A 79 3.81 -20.11 7.42
C GLN A 79 4.94 -21.02 7.87
N ASN A 80 5.63 -21.70 6.94
CA ASN A 80 6.76 -22.57 7.26
C ASN A 80 7.92 -21.81 7.95
N VAL A 81 8.19 -20.58 7.52
CA VAL A 81 9.24 -19.73 8.13
C VAL A 81 8.79 -19.12 9.45
N TRP A 82 7.49 -18.81 9.59
CA TRP A 82 6.89 -18.18 10.75
C TRP A 82 6.63 -19.17 11.90
N GLU A 83 6.30 -20.42 11.60
CA GLU A 83 5.96 -21.47 12.57
C GLU A 83 6.92 -21.58 13.76
N PRO A 84 8.26 -21.62 13.60
CA PRO A 84 9.18 -21.71 14.74
C PRO A 84 9.24 -20.44 15.61
N ILE A 85 8.79 -19.29 15.11
CA ILE A 85 8.86 -17.99 15.78
C ILE A 85 7.48 -17.39 16.06
N LYS A 86 6.41 -18.17 15.88
CA LYS A 86 5.04 -17.69 15.97
C LYS A 86 4.71 -17.19 17.38
N ILE A 87 3.95 -16.09 17.44
CA ILE A 87 3.46 -15.53 18.71
C ILE A 87 2.14 -16.21 19.13
N GLN A 88 1.39 -16.74 18.16
CA GLN A 88 0.10 -17.43 18.30
C GLN A 88 -0.07 -18.43 17.15
N ASP A 89 -1.07 -19.32 17.22
CA ASP A 89 -1.22 -20.42 16.25
C ASP A 89 -1.77 -20.03 14.87
N LYS A 90 -2.39 -18.87 14.75
CA LYS A 90 -2.96 -18.38 13.48
C LYS A 90 -2.44 -16.97 13.15
N PRO A 91 -2.27 -16.60 11.88
CA PRO A 91 -1.96 -15.20 11.54
C PRO A 91 -3.09 -14.27 11.97
N PHE A 92 -2.79 -12.98 12.10
CA PHE A 92 -3.83 -11.97 12.26
C PHE A 92 -4.48 -11.73 10.90
N ILE A 93 -5.76 -12.03 10.77
CA ILE A 93 -6.51 -11.81 9.53
C ILE A 93 -7.16 -10.43 9.62
N VAL A 94 -6.92 -9.59 8.62
CA VAL A 94 -7.45 -8.22 8.57
C VAL A 94 -8.27 -8.02 7.31
N SER A 95 -9.52 -7.64 7.50
CA SER A 95 -10.45 -7.28 6.42
C SER A 95 -10.55 -5.76 6.28
N GLN A 96 -10.72 -5.26 5.06
CA GLN A 96 -10.90 -3.85 4.80
C GLN A 96 -12.29 -3.36 5.23
N GLN A 97 -12.34 -2.20 5.88
CA GLN A 97 -13.56 -1.46 6.20
C GLN A 97 -13.67 -0.16 5.38
N SER A 98 -12.55 0.31 4.83
CA SER A 98 -12.50 1.40 3.87
C SER A 98 -11.44 1.14 2.80
N ARG A 99 -11.41 1.97 1.75
CA ARG A 99 -10.36 1.93 0.72
C ARG A 99 -8.99 2.19 1.34
N TRP A 100 -7.98 1.43 0.93
CA TRP A 100 -6.61 1.64 1.41
C TRP A 100 -5.75 2.28 0.34
N ALA A 101 -5.09 3.37 0.72
CA ALA A 101 -4.17 4.14 -0.08
C ALA A 101 -2.71 3.82 0.32
N ILE A 102 -2.26 2.57 0.13
CA ILE A 102 -0.94 2.11 0.59
C ILE A 102 0.13 2.44 -0.45
N GLY A 103 1.28 2.98 -0.02
CA GLY A 103 2.42 3.25 -0.91
C GLY A 103 2.24 4.45 -1.84
N ILE A 104 1.18 5.23 -1.62
CA ILE A 104 0.86 6.44 -2.37
C ILE A 104 1.83 7.55 -1.96
N GLY A 105 2.83 7.78 -2.80
CA GLY A 105 3.93 8.72 -2.55
C GLY A 105 5.17 8.43 -3.39
N GLY A 106 5.27 7.23 -3.95
CA GLY A 106 6.29 6.90 -4.95
C GLY A 106 6.07 7.62 -6.29
N GLY A 107 7.16 7.86 -7.01
CA GLY A 107 7.10 8.37 -8.38
C GLY A 107 6.32 7.43 -9.29
N SER A 108 5.47 8.01 -10.13
CA SER A 108 4.64 7.27 -11.08
C SER A 108 4.97 7.69 -12.50
N PRO A 109 5.00 6.76 -13.48
CA PRO A 109 5.23 7.12 -14.88
C PRO A 109 4.08 7.93 -15.49
N TYR A 110 2.94 8.03 -14.79
CA TYR A 110 1.73 8.72 -15.23
C TYR A 110 1.63 10.17 -14.75
N GLY A 111 2.69 10.72 -14.14
CA GLY A 111 2.74 12.09 -13.60
C GLY A 111 1.78 12.29 -12.43
N ASN A 112 0.51 12.61 -12.72
CA ASN A 112 -0.52 12.96 -11.73
C ASN A 112 -1.40 11.78 -11.30
N LEU A 113 -0.97 10.53 -11.54
CA LEU A 113 -1.66 9.34 -11.03
C LEU A 113 -0.75 8.64 -10.03
N LEU A 114 -1.14 8.65 -8.77
CA LEU A 114 -0.39 7.95 -7.73
C LEU A 114 -0.80 6.47 -7.69
N LEU A 115 0.19 5.57 -7.58
CA LEU A 115 0.00 4.13 -7.62
C LEU A 115 0.16 3.52 -6.22
N PRO A 116 -0.53 2.40 -5.91
CA PRO A 116 -0.35 1.70 -4.65
C PRO A 116 0.98 0.93 -4.60
N ALA A 117 1.35 0.44 -3.42
CA ALA A 117 2.43 -0.51 -3.26
C ALA A 117 2.08 -1.84 -3.95
N LEU A 118 2.79 -2.16 -5.02
CA LEU A 118 2.64 -3.40 -5.78
C LEU A 118 3.90 -4.24 -5.60
N HIS A 119 3.73 -5.54 -5.38
CA HIS A 119 4.86 -6.44 -5.21
C HIS A 119 5.73 -6.42 -6.49
N PRO A 120 7.04 -6.13 -6.41
CA PRO A 120 7.90 -5.96 -7.59
C PRO A 120 7.91 -7.17 -8.53
N LEU A 121 7.91 -8.37 -7.94
CA LEU A 121 7.91 -9.63 -8.70
C LEU A 121 6.52 -10.04 -9.20
N TYR A 122 5.52 -10.12 -8.30
CA TYR A 122 4.22 -10.74 -8.60
C TYR A 122 3.15 -9.75 -9.08
N GLY A 123 3.32 -8.46 -8.86
CA GLY A 123 2.40 -7.43 -9.32
C GLY A 123 1.23 -7.14 -8.38
N PHE A 124 0.76 -8.08 -7.56
CA PHE A 124 -0.38 -7.81 -6.67
C PHE A 124 -0.07 -6.76 -5.58
N PRO A 125 -1.10 -6.05 -5.06
CA PRO A 125 -0.94 -5.15 -3.93
C PRO A 125 -0.52 -5.88 -2.65
N TYR A 126 0.38 -5.28 -1.87
CA TYR A 126 0.86 -5.84 -0.61
C TYR A 126 1.11 -4.76 0.44
N ILE A 127 1.22 -5.19 1.70
CA ILE A 127 1.62 -4.33 2.82
C ILE A 127 3.10 -4.61 3.11
N PRO A 128 4.00 -3.64 2.92
CA PRO A 128 5.38 -3.80 3.33
C PRO A 128 5.51 -4.01 4.84
N ALA A 129 6.37 -4.93 5.25
CA ALA A 129 6.68 -5.22 6.66
C ALA A 129 7.16 -3.97 7.41
N SER A 130 7.93 -3.11 6.72
CA SER A 130 8.42 -1.85 7.27
C SER A 130 7.29 -0.87 7.58
N THR A 131 6.26 -0.80 6.72
CA THR A 131 5.05 0.01 6.96
C THR A 131 4.32 -0.49 8.21
N LEU A 132 4.11 -1.81 8.32
CA LEU A 132 3.45 -2.39 9.47
C LEU A 132 4.26 -2.19 10.76
N LYS A 133 5.57 -2.46 10.72
CA LYS A 133 6.47 -2.25 11.87
C LYS A 133 6.47 -0.79 12.34
N GLY A 134 6.54 0.17 11.40
CA GLY A 134 6.54 1.59 11.71
C GLY A 134 5.23 2.05 12.37
N LEU A 135 4.09 1.64 11.82
CA LEU A 135 2.77 1.94 12.39
C LEU A 135 2.58 1.30 13.77
N MET A 136 2.98 0.04 13.91
CA MET A 136 2.92 -0.67 15.18
C MET A 136 3.81 -0.02 16.23
N ARG A 137 5.05 0.39 15.88
CA ARG A 137 5.94 1.11 16.80
C ARG A 137 5.29 2.42 17.26
N ASN A 138 4.81 3.24 16.33
CA ASN A 138 4.19 4.53 16.66
C ASN A 138 2.95 4.37 17.55
N SER A 139 2.05 3.45 17.17
CA SER A 139 0.84 3.17 17.97
C SER A 139 1.15 2.54 19.32
N TRP A 140 2.24 1.77 19.43
CA TRP A 140 2.69 1.22 20.71
C TRP A 140 3.17 2.33 21.64
N ILE A 141 4.02 3.24 21.15
CA ILE A 141 4.54 4.40 21.90
C ILE A 141 3.39 5.26 22.44
N ASP A 142 2.41 5.58 21.59
CA ASP A 142 1.26 6.39 21.96
C ASP A 142 0.40 5.72 23.05
N LYS A 143 0.09 4.43 22.88
CA LYS A 143 -0.88 3.73 23.75
C LYS A 143 -0.30 3.13 25.03
N ASN A 144 0.92 2.62 24.97
CA ASN A 144 1.49 1.82 26.04
C ASN A 144 2.60 2.56 26.79
N CYS A 145 3.18 3.60 26.18
CA CYS A 145 4.37 4.27 26.71
C CYS A 145 4.18 5.77 27.02
N ASN A 146 2.95 6.30 26.97
CA ASN A 146 2.69 7.74 27.14
C ASN A 146 3.58 8.64 26.25
N ASN A 147 3.80 8.23 25.00
CA ASN A 147 4.68 8.91 24.04
C ASN A 147 6.18 8.89 24.37
N ASP A 148 6.64 8.00 25.27
CA ASP A 148 8.06 7.77 25.52
C ASP A 148 8.70 6.80 24.51
N GLU A 149 9.41 7.36 23.54
CA GLU A 149 10.16 6.62 22.51
C GLU A 149 11.34 5.80 23.05
N ASN A 150 11.84 6.15 24.25
CA ASN A 150 13.00 5.53 24.88
C ASN A 150 12.60 4.52 25.97
N SER A 151 11.31 4.22 26.10
CA SER A 151 10.82 3.21 27.02
C SER A 151 11.47 1.84 26.74
N GLU A 152 11.78 1.10 27.81
CA GLU A 152 12.48 -0.18 27.74
C GLU A 152 11.74 -1.20 26.85
N GLU A 153 10.41 -1.24 26.91
CA GLU A 153 9.59 -2.10 26.05
C GLU A 153 9.70 -1.75 24.56
N VAL A 154 9.76 -0.46 24.19
CA VAL A 154 9.89 -0.06 22.78
C VAL A 154 11.25 -0.44 22.22
N LEU A 155 12.32 -0.15 22.97
CA LEU A 155 13.69 -0.49 22.57
C LEU A 155 13.88 -2.01 22.47
N ARG A 156 13.30 -2.78 23.39
CA ARG A 156 13.33 -4.25 23.38
C ARG A 156 12.54 -4.85 22.21
N LEU A 157 11.30 -4.41 22.01
CA LEU A 157 10.39 -5.02 21.02
C LEU A 157 10.70 -4.59 19.59
N PHE A 158 10.99 -3.30 19.35
CA PHE A 158 11.18 -2.75 18.00
C PHE A 158 12.64 -2.53 17.63
N GLY A 159 13.53 -2.44 18.63
CA GLY A 159 14.95 -2.17 18.47
C GLY A 159 15.29 -0.69 18.54
N SER A 160 16.59 -0.39 18.55
CA SER A 160 17.13 0.96 18.53
C SER A 160 18.28 1.06 17.54
N PRO A 161 18.41 2.17 16.80
CA PRO A 161 19.60 2.40 15.98
C PRO A 161 20.83 2.54 16.88
N ALA A 162 22.00 2.18 16.35
CA ALA A 162 23.26 2.62 16.93
C ALA A 162 23.39 4.12 16.66
N SER A 163 23.69 4.92 17.69
CA SER A 163 23.89 6.36 17.53
C SER A 163 25.35 6.66 17.23
N ASP A 164 25.66 7.12 16.01
CA ASP A 164 26.97 7.71 15.64
C ASP A 164 27.03 9.23 15.95
N THR A 165 26.28 9.70 16.95
CA THR A 165 26.32 11.10 17.36
C THR A 165 27.53 11.35 18.25
N SER A 166 28.37 12.30 17.86
CA SER A 166 29.56 12.81 18.58
C SER A 166 29.23 13.55 19.89
N ASP A 167 28.16 13.17 20.58
CA ASP A 167 27.76 13.71 21.86
C ASP A 167 27.90 12.58 22.89
N ASP A 168 29.00 12.63 23.65
CA ASP A 168 29.53 11.60 24.57
C ASP A 168 28.60 11.19 25.72
N ARG A 169 27.31 11.52 25.67
CA ARG A 169 26.38 11.38 26.80
C ARG A 169 25.51 10.13 26.75
N VAL A 170 25.29 9.51 25.60
CA VAL A 170 24.62 8.21 25.52
C VAL A 170 25.16 7.40 24.34
N ASN A 171 26.18 6.57 24.59
CA ASN A 171 26.67 5.61 23.61
C ASN A 171 25.69 4.42 23.58
N LEU A 172 24.62 4.51 22.78
CA LEU A 172 23.66 3.41 22.64
C LEU A 172 24.21 2.38 21.66
N GLU A 173 24.62 1.22 22.16
CA GLU A 173 24.82 0.05 21.31
C GLU A 173 23.50 -0.26 20.60
N GLY A 174 23.53 -0.31 19.26
CA GLY A 174 22.34 -0.60 18.47
C GLY A 174 21.75 -1.97 18.83
N LYS A 175 20.44 -2.00 19.11
CA LYS A 175 19.73 -3.22 19.50
C LYS A 175 18.75 -3.66 18.42
N VAL A 176 18.80 -4.94 18.07
CA VAL A 176 17.81 -5.55 17.18
C VAL A 176 16.54 -5.82 17.98
N GLY A 177 15.39 -5.39 17.44
CA GLY A 177 14.10 -5.64 18.06
C GLY A 177 13.73 -7.12 18.11
N GLN A 178 13.03 -7.51 19.18
CA GLN A 178 12.53 -8.86 19.41
C GLN A 178 11.44 -9.26 18.39
N LEU A 179 10.57 -8.32 17.99
CA LEU A 179 9.47 -8.57 17.05
C LEU A 179 9.96 -8.62 15.60
N ILE A 180 9.50 -9.62 14.87
CA ILE A 180 9.76 -9.83 13.44
C ILE A 180 8.45 -9.62 12.67
N PHE A 181 8.42 -8.61 11.82
CA PHE A 181 7.27 -8.32 10.95
C PHE A 181 7.53 -8.89 9.56
N PHE A 182 6.55 -9.58 9.00
CA PHE A 182 6.57 -10.05 7.62
C PHE A 182 5.75 -9.11 6.72
N ASP A 183 5.98 -9.22 5.41
CA ASP A 183 5.12 -8.56 4.44
C ASP A 183 3.69 -9.14 4.53
N GLY A 184 2.70 -8.25 4.50
CA GLY A 184 1.29 -8.63 4.49
C GLY A 184 0.82 -8.90 3.07
N PHE A 185 0.53 -10.16 2.75
CA PHE A 185 -0.03 -10.55 1.46
C PHE A 185 -1.54 -10.74 1.53
N PRO A 186 -2.25 -10.46 0.42
CA PRO A 186 -3.68 -10.69 0.36
C PRO A 186 -3.99 -12.18 0.39
N SER A 187 -5.12 -12.54 0.99
CA SER A 187 -5.64 -13.92 0.95
C SER A 187 -5.94 -14.31 -0.49
N ALA A 188 -5.64 -15.56 -0.84
CA ALA A 188 -5.92 -16.10 -2.18
C ALA A 188 -7.42 -16.08 -2.52
N ASP A 189 -8.29 -16.09 -1.51
CA ASP A 189 -9.75 -16.11 -1.66
C ASP A 189 -10.39 -14.71 -1.62
N CYS A 190 -9.62 -13.63 -1.53
CA CYS A 190 -10.21 -12.29 -1.48
C CYS A 190 -10.72 -11.82 -2.85
N ASN A 191 -11.69 -10.90 -2.84
CA ASN A 191 -12.32 -10.33 -4.04
C ASN A 191 -11.73 -8.94 -4.38
N GLY A 192 -10.46 -8.73 -4.01
CA GLY A 192 -9.80 -7.44 -4.06
C GLY A 192 -9.74 -6.86 -5.47
N LYS A 193 -9.84 -5.53 -5.53
CA LYS A 193 -9.78 -4.76 -6.79
C LYS A 193 -9.05 -3.43 -6.63
N LEU A 194 -8.44 -2.96 -7.71
CA LEU A 194 -7.92 -1.58 -7.77
C LEU A 194 -9.03 -0.62 -8.18
N VAL A 195 -9.17 0.46 -7.43
CA VAL A 195 -10.18 1.49 -7.64
C VAL A 195 -9.49 2.83 -7.79
N LYS A 196 -9.87 3.59 -8.82
CA LYS A 196 -9.41 4.95 -9.01
C LYS A 196 -10.22 5.90 -8.13
N ASP A 197 -9.52 6.80 -7.46
CA ASP A 197 -10.08 7.85 -6.64
C ASP A 197 -9.44 9.21 -6.97
N VAL A 198 -10.05 10.30 -6.52
CA VAL A 198 -9.61 11.65 -6.81
C VAL A 198 -9.71 12.53 -5.57
N PHE A 199 -8.72 13.40 -5.38
CA PHE A 199 -8.81 14.49 -4.41
C PHE A 199 -8.42 15.80 -5.07
N ALA A 200 -9.09 16.88 -4.70
CA ALA A 200 -8.84 18.21 -5.23
C ALA A 200 -8.64 19.18 -4.05
N PRO A 201 -7.39 19.53 -3.69
CA PRO A 201 -7.13 20.53 -2.67
C PRO A 201 -7.70 21.89 -3.09
N HIS A 202 -8.38 22.59 -2.19
CA HIS A 202 -8.89 23.95 -2.46
C HIS A 202 -7.80 25.01 -2.50
N TYR A 203 -6.70 24.82 -1.77
CA TYR A 203 -5.58 25.77 -1.67
C TYR A 203 -4.25 25.12 -2.12
N PRO A 204 -4.11 24.72 -3.40
CA PRO A 204 -2.93 24.02 -3.89
C PRO A 204 -1.62 24.81 -3.66
N ASP A 205 -1.64 26.14 -3.81
CA ASP A 205 -0.42 26.95 -3.69
C ASP A 205 0.05 27.03 -2.23
N TYR A 206 -0.89 27.11 -1.29
CA TYR A 206 -0.60 27.05 0.15
C TYR A 206 0.14 25.76 0.52
N TYR A 207 -0.37 24.62 0.07
CA TYR A 207 0.25 23.32 0.37
C TYR A 207 1.58 23.12 -0.38
N ASN A 208 1.69 23.55 -1.63
CA ASN A 208 2.91 23.40 -2.43
C ASN A 208 4.05 24.33 -1.96
N SER A 209 3.71 25.50 -1.41
CA SER A 209 4.68 26.45 -0.85
C SER A 209 5.02 26.18 0.62
N PHE A 210 4.50 25.10 1.21
CA PHE A 210 4.64 24.79 2.64
C PHE A 210 4.22 25.97 3.54
N GLY A 211 3.14 26.66 3.16
CA GLY A 211 2.60 27.82 3.89
C GLY A 211 3.23 29.16 3.52
N GLY A 212 4.09 29.22 2.50
CA GLY A 212 4.68 30.46 2.00
C GLY A 212 3.69 31.40 1.30
N THR A 213 2.61 30.86 0.73
CA THR A 213 1.50 31.64 0.15
C THR A 213 0.23 31.46 0.99
N PRO A 214 -0.53 32.52 1.30
CA PRO A 214 -1.76 32.40 2.07
C PRO A 214 -2.83 31.57 1.32
N PRO A 215 -3.75 30.88 2.04
CA PRO A 215 -4.84 30.15 1.43
C PRO A 215 -5.93 31.14 1.01
N THR A 216 -5.98 31.45 -0.28
CA THR A 216 -6.93 32.41 -0.87
C THR A 216 -7.99 31.67 -1.67
N ASP A 217 -9.24 32.14 -1.62
CA ASP A 217 -10.40 31.49 -2.28
C ASP A 217 -10.43 31.68 -3.81
N ASP A 218 -9.40 32.31 -4.40
CA ASP A 218 -9.24 32.52 -5.83
C ASP A 218 -8.43 31.41 -6.54
N GLN A 219 -7.99 30.40 -5.78
CA GLN A 219 -7.23 29.27 -6.32
C GLN A 219 -8.16 28.23 -6.94
N ASN A 220 -7.79 27.73 -8.11
CA ASN A 220 -8.52 26.66 -8.78
C ASN A 220 -8.07 25.29 -8.25
N PRO A 221 -8.99 24.44 -7.75
CA PRO A 221 -8.63 23.09 -7.34
C PRO A 221 -8.08 22.29 -8.51
N VAL A 222 -6.91 21.69 -8.33
CA VAL A 222 -6.30 20.78 -9.31
C VAL A 222 -6.58 19.33 -8.89
N PRO A 223 -7.44 18.58 -9.62
CA PRO A 223 -7.74 17.20 -9.27
C PRO A 223 -6.50 16.32 -9.43
N ILE A 224 -6.15 15.61 -8.36
CA ILE A 224 -5.07 14.62 -8.33
C ILE A 224 -5.70 13.24 -8.18
N GLU A 225 -5.38 12.37 -9.11
CA GLU A 225 -5.92 11.01 -9.16
C GLU A 225 -4.97 10.04 -8.47
N PHE A 226 -5.53 9.02 -7.83
CA PHE A 226 -4.75 7.98 -7.19
C PHE A 226 -5.48 6.64 -7.25
N LEU A 227 -4.73 5.55 -7.19
CA LEU A 227 -5.27 4.19 -7.15
C LEU A 227 -5.27 3.68 -5.71
N CYS A 228 -6.42 3.20 -5.29
CA CYS A 228 -6.67 2.53 -4.01
C CYS A 228 -6.89 1.04 -4.22
N ILE A 229 -6.75 0.29 -3.13
CA ILE A 229 -7.20 -1.09 -3.05
C ILE A 229 -8.52 -1.16 -2.26
N GLU A 230 -9.46 -1.98 -2.72
CA GLU A 230 -10.78 -2.21 -2.11
C GLU A 230 -11.10 -3.72 -2.11
N ASP A 231 -11.89 -4.18 -1.13
CA ASP A 231 -12.34 -5.57 -0.95
C ASP A 231 -11.22 -6.62 -0.72
N PHE A 232 -10.09 -6.21 -0.15
CA PHE A 232 -8.99 -7.12 0.22
C PHE A 232 -9.11 -7.64 1.64
N THR A 233 -8.58 -8.85 1.85
CA THR A 233 -8.30 -9.42 3.17
C THR A 233 -6.84 -9.81 3.22
N PHE A 234 -6.12 -9.48 4.29
CA PHE A 234 -4.69 -9.71 4.43
C PHE A 234 -4.39 -10.66 5.59
N ASN A 235 -3.41 -11.53 5.37
CA ASN A 235 -2.81 -12.34 6.44
C ASN A 235 -1.57 -11.61 6.96
N ILE A 236 -1.61 -11.25 8.24
CA ILE A 236 -0.53 -10.53 8.91
C ILE A 236 0.22 -11.49 9.83
N TYR A 237 1.49 -11.75 9.47
CA TYR A 237 2.39 -12.59 10.23
C TYR A 237 3.34 -11.74 11.07
N ILE A 238 3.34 -11.98 12.38
CA ILE A 238 4.27 -11.37 13.33
C ILE A 238 4.91 -12.51 14.12
N GLY A 239 6.23 -12.58 14.07
CA GLY A 239 7.04 -13.52 14.83
C GLY A 239 7.82 -12.83 15.94
N THR A 240 8.49 -13.63 16.77
CA THR A 240 9.32 -13.16 17.87
C THR A 240 10.60 -13.97 17.99
N ARG A 241 11.72 -13.29 18.27
CA ARG A 241 13.03 -13.95 18.51
C ARG A 241 13.09 -14.66 19.85
N GLU A 242 12.39 -14.13 20.83
CA GLU A 242 12.33 -14.62 22.21
C GLU A 242 10.88 -14.74 22.66
N LYS A 243 10.61 -15.54 23.69
CA LYS A 243 9.25 -15.71 24.20
C LYS A 243 8.70 -14.37 24.72
N LEU A 244 7.57 -13.93 24.19
CA LEU A 244 6.86 -12.75 24.71
C LEU A 244 6.13 -13.09 26.01
N SER A 245 6.06 -12.11 26.91
CA SER A 245 5.18 -12.17 28.08
C SER A 245 3.71 -12.16 27.63
N GLU A 246 2.81 -12.67 28.48
CA GLU A 246 1.37 -12.61 28.18
C GLU A 246 0.86 -11.17 28.12
N GLU A 247 1.45 -10.26 28.90
CA GLU A 247 1.14 -8.83 28.82
C GLU A 247 1.54 -8.23 27.47
N ASP A 248 2.74 -8.54 26.96
CA ASP A 248 3.21 -8.06 25.66
C ASP A 248 2.32 -8.58 24.52
N LYS A 249 1.85 -9.83 24.61
CA LYS A 249 0.91 -10.40 23.62
C LYS A 249 -0.42 -9.65 23.62
N ILE A 250 -0.97 -9.36 24.79
CA ILE A 250 -2.24 -8.60 24.92
C ILE A 250 -2.06 -7.18 24.38
N LYS A 251 -0.97 -6.49 24.75
CA LYS A 251 -0.63 -5.17 24.21
C LYS A 251 -0.48 -5.22 22.69
N LEU A 252 0.21 -6.21 22.15
CA LEU A 252 0.38 -6.40 20.71
C LEU A 252 -0.96 -6.53 19.99
N GLN A 253 -1.85 -7.39 20.47
CA GLN A 253 -3.17 -7.57 19.87
C GLN A 253 -4.02 -6.29 19.94
N ASN A 254 -4.00 -5.58 21.08
CA ASN A 254 -4.72 -4.33 21.26
C ASN A 254 -4.17 -3.21 20.37
N THR A 255 -2.85 -3.10 20.26
CA THR A 255 -2.18 -2.14 19.38
C THR A 255 -2.49 -2.45 17.92
N LEU A 256 -2.42 -3.72 17.50
CA LEU A 256 -2.74 -4.13 16.13
C LEU A 256 -4.20 -3.82 15.80
N ASN A 257 -5.13 -4.13 16.71
CA ASN A 257 -6.54 -3.78 16.54
C ASN A 257 -6.72 -2.27 16.37
N TYR A 258 -6.02 -1.45 17.15
CA TYR A 258 -6.08 0.00 17.03
C TYR A 258 -5.47 0.53 15.73
N VAL A 259 -4.35 -0.04 15.27
CA VAL A 259 -3.72 0.34 14.00
C VAL A 259 -4.72 0.23 12.86
N PHE A 260 -5.49 -0.85 12.80
CA PHE A 260 -6.45 -1.03 11.71
C PHE A 260 -7.80 -0.34 11.95
N SER A 261 -8.35 -0.36 13.16
CA SER A 261 -9.67 0.23 13.44
C SER A 261 -9.65 1.75 13.65
N GLY A 262 -8.59 2.28 14.27
CA GLY A 262 -8.50 3.67 14.71
C GLY A 262 -7.54 4.51 13.87
N HIS A 263 -6.27 4.12 13.79
CA HIS A 263 -5.23 4.92 13.12
C HIS A 263 -5.32 4.84 11.60
N GLY A 264 -5.48 3.63 11.06
CA GLY A 264 -5.49 3.27 9.65
C GLY A 264 -4.10 3.06 9.05
N ILE A 265 -4.06 2.35 7.93
CA ILE A 265 -2.83 2.05 7.19
C ILE A 265 -2.74 2.82 5.85
N GLY A 266 -1.55 3.30 5.52
CA GLY A 266 -1.27 4.00 4.27
C GLY A 266 -1.48 5.51 4.37
N ALA A 267 -1.74 6.15 3.24
CA ALA A 267 -1.95 7.58 3.14
C ALA A 267 -3.42 7.96 3.42
N LYS A 268 -3.64 9.26 3.68
CA LYS A 268 -4.98 9.88 3.81
C LYS A 268 -5.85 9.26 4.92
N THR A 269 -5.23 8.74 5.97
CA THR A 269 -5.93 8.13 7.12
C THR A 269 -6.84 9.10 7.88
N ALA A 270 -6.51 10.39 7.91
CA ALA A 270 -7.36 11.44 8.48
C ALA A 270 -8.70 11.61 7.75
N LEU A 271 -8.76 11.22 6.46
CA LEU A 271 -9.98 11.23 5.65
C LEU A 271 -10.74 9.89 5.72
N GLY A 272 -10.32 8.96 6.59
CA GLY A 272 -10.96 7.66 6.77
C GLY A 272 -10.44 6.53 5.88
N TYR A 273 -9.39 6.76 5.08
CA TYR A 273 -8.71 5.69 4.34
C TYR A 273 -7.94 4.76 5.29
N GLY A 274 -7.67 3.54 4.84
CA GLY A 274 -6.80 2.63 5.58
C GLY A 274 -7.46 1.90 6.75
N ARG A 275 -8.79 1.95 6.91
CA ARG A 275 -9.49 1.34 8.04
C ARG A 275 -9.75 -0.15 7.79
N GLY A 276 -9.59 -0.97 8.82
CA GLY A 276 -9.82 -2.41 8.75
C GLY A 276 -10.27 -2.99 10.08
N GLU A 277 -10.67 -4.26 10.03
CA GLU A 277 -11.13 -5.03 11.17
C GLU A 277 -10.35 -6.34 11.26
N LEU A 278 -9.84 -6.64 12.46
CA LEU A 278 -9.23 -7.94 12.76
C LEU A 278 -10.33 -8.97 12.94
N SER A 279 -10.24 -10.08 12.23
CA SER A 279 -11.10 -11.23 12.49
C SER A 279 -10.81 -11.76 13.90
N LYS A 280 -11.86 -11.97 14.69
CA LYS A 280 -11.74 -12.62 16.00
C LYS A 280 -11.20 -14.02 15.78
N ILE A 281 -10.07 -14.32 16.40
CA ILE A 281 -9.53 -15.68 16.45
C ILE A 281 -10.48 -16.49 17.31
N ILE A 282 -11.29 -17.35 16.68
CA ILE A 282 -12.04 -18.42 17.35
C ILE A 282 -11.08 -19.56 17.66
#